data_AF-A0A2V8HGN5-F1
#
_entry.id   AF-A0A2V8HGN5-F1
#
_cell.length_a   1.000
_cell.length_b   1.000
_cell.length_c   1.000
_cell.angle_alpha   90.00
_cell.angle_beta   90.00
_cell.angle_gamma   90.00
#
_symmetry.space_group_name_H-M   'P 1'
#
loop_
_entity.id
_entity.type
_entity.pdbx_description
1 polymer ?
#
loop_
_entity_poly.entity_id
_entity_poly.type
_entity_poly.pdbx_seq_one_letter_code
_entity_poly.pdbx_strand_id
1 'polypeptide(L)'
;MPRALLATGLMLLWTTGTGAQTATPSTASTSWTLRDWSRVEMWRFFEPPAGGGNNEYAFLANRLFGSVQRTARAYDFTAALQYVQFGGLPVDAVGPGPLGTGAVYYAHAGRSDSHQVYLRYANVRLKRLVPRTTIQIGRMPYASGGEAASGNPKIDAVRTQHVAARLIGEFGWSIYQRAYDGVRIDTAPGRWSATGFAFHPTQGGFEDAAGLMMPGVSVVGGAATINSAAAAPAIQSQVFAYRYRDTRAVTQRPDNSGRSATAADVGI
;
A
#
# COMPACT_ATOMS: atom_id res chain seq x y z
N MET A 1 -6.52 -22.59 -27.57
CA MET A 1 -5.45 -22.75 -26.56
C MET A 1 -4.35 -21.74 -26.84
N PRO A 2 -4.08 -20.77 -25.95
CA PRO A 2 -2.81 -20.05 -26.03
C PRO A 2 -2.05 -19.98 -24.69
N ARG A 3 -0.82 -20.47 -24.83
CA ARG A 3 0.41 -20.41 -24.03
C ARG A 3 0.51 -19.30 -22.98
N ALA A 4 0.78 -19.74 -21.74
CA ALA A 4 1.26 -18.92 -20.64
C ALA A 4 2.68 -18.41 -20.93
N LEU A 5 2.91 -17.10 -20.81
CA LEU A 5 4.25 -16.52 -20.73
C LEU A 5 4.72 -16.56 -19.27
N LEU A 6 5.81 -17.28 -19.04
CA LEU A 6 6.58 -17.21 -17.80
C LEU A 6 7.34 -15.88 -17.73
N ALA A 7 7.12 -15.10 -16.67
CA ALA A 7 8.02 -14.03 -16.27
C ALA A 7 9.14 -14.64 -15.41
N THR A 8 10.35 -14.72 -15.95
CA THR A 8 11.54 -15.18 -15.21
C THR A 8 12.22 -13.97 -14.57
N GLY A 9 12.04 -13.79 -13.27
CA GLY A 9 12.79 -12.81 -12.48
C GLY A 9 14.03 -13.47 -11.86
N LEU A 10 15.22 -13.09 -12.30
CA LEU A 10 16.48 -13.53 -11.70
C LEU A 10 16.77 -12.68 -10.45
N MET A 11 16.51 -13.24 -9.26
CA MET A 11 16.98 -12.68 -7.99
C MET A 11 18.35 -13.27 -7.66
N LEU A 12 19.41 -12.45 -7.71
CA LEU A 12 20.70 -12.79 -7.11
C LEU A 12 20.66 -12.44 -5.61
N LEU A 13 20.45 -13.45 -4.77
CA LEU A 13 20.62 -13.34 -3.32
C LEU A 13 22.04 -13.78 -2.95
N TRP A 14 22.85 -12.85 -2.46
CA TRP A 14 24.13 -13.17 -1.84
C TRP A 14 23.87 -13.48 -0.36
N THR A 15 23.99 -14.75 0.03
CA THR A 15 23.94 -15.18 1.43
C THR A 15 25.36 -15.33 1.95
N THR A 16 25.85 -14.37 2.75
CA THR A 16 27.01 -14.60 3.60
C THR A 16 26.54 -15.32 4.87
N GLY A 17 26.93 -16.58 5.03
CA GLY A 17 26.78 -17.29 6.30
C GLY A 17 27.92 -16.98 7.26
N THR A 18 27.61 -16.83 8.54
CA THR A 18 28.20 -17.56 9.71
C THR A 18 28.08 -16.75 11.01
N GLY A 19 27.93 -17.47 12.12
CA GLY A 19 28.26 -17.01 13.47
C GLY A 19 27.05 -16.79 14.39
N ALA A 20 26.84 -17.72 15.33
CA ALA A 20 26.02 -17.47 16.51
C ALA A 20 26.63 -16.32 17.31
N GLN A 21 26.01 -15.14 17.26
CA GLN A 21 26.47 -13.96 17.98
C GLN A 21 25.65 -13.79 19.25
N THR A 22 26.33 -13.94 20.39
CA THR A 22 25.84 -13.58 21.72
C THR A 22 25.20 -12.19 21.67
N ALA A 23 23.95 -12.08 22.12
CA ALA A 23 23.15 -10.85 22.00
C ALA A 23 23.84 -9.67 22.71
N THR A 24 24.58 -8.89 21.92
CA THR A 24 25.10 -7.58 22.32
C THR A 24 23.89 -6.66 22.55
N PRO A 25 23.87 -5.78 23.57
CA PRO A 25 22.76 -4.85 23.76
C PRO A 25 22.50 -4.12 22.45
N SER A 26 21.24 -4.11 22.01
CA SER A 26 20.79 -3.53 20.74
C SER A 26 21.32 -2.09 20.60
N THR A 27 22.45 -1.95 19.91
CA THR A 27 22.99 -0.67 19.49
C THR A 27 22.01 -0.06 18.51
N ALA A 28 21.73 1.22 18.67
CA ALA A 28 20.88 1.92 17.70
C ALA A 28 21.51 1.77 16.30
N SER A 29 20.69 1.43 15.30
CA SER A 29 21.12 1.28 13.92
C SER A 29 20.35 2.25 13.04
N THR A 30 20.98 2.72 11.96
CA THR A 30 20.35 3.54 10.94
C THR A 30 20.58 2.88 9.58
N SER A 31 19.52 2.68 8.82
CA SER A 31 19.57 2.17 7.46
C SER A 31 19.03 3.20 6.49
N TRP A 32 19.61 3.21 5.30
CA TRP A 32 19.20 4.05 4.17
C TRP A 32 18.81 3.12 3.04
N THR A 33 17.70 3.43 2.36
CA THR A 33 17.26 2.72 1.17
C THR A 33 17.05 3.71 0.05
N LEU A 34 17.63 3.42 -1.11
CA LEU A 34 17.30 4.07 -2.37
C LEU A 34 16.85 2.98 -3.34
N ARG A 35 15.73 3.19 -4.00
CA ARG A 35 15.18 2.26 -4.98
C ARG A 35 14.61 3.04 -6.15
N ASP A 36 15.10 2.74 -7.35
CA ASP A 36 14.48 3.16 -8.59
C ASP A 36 13.72 1.98 -9.21
N TRP A 37 12.53 2.25 -9.74
CA TRP A 37 11.74 1.29 -10.50
C TRP A 37 11.16 1.95 -11.73
N SER A 38 11.55 1.44 -12.90
CA SER A 38 11.04 1.88 -14.19
C SER A 38 10.27 0.74 -14.86
N ARG A 39 9.14 1.06 -15.49
CA ARG A 39 8.29 0.10 -16.20
C ARG A 39 7.74 0.72 -17.49
N VAL A 40 7.76 -0.04 -18.57
CA VAL A 40 6.93 0.21 -19.75
C VAL A 40 5.68 -0.65 -19.64
N GLU A 41 4.52 -0.05 -19.79
CA GLU A 41 3.24 -0.74 -19.81
C GLU A 41 2.63 -0.67 -21.19
N MET A 42 2.23 -1.84 -21.71
CA MET A 42 1.56 -1.96 -22.99
C MET A 42 0.20 -2.59 -22.73
N TRP A 43 -0.85 -1.95 -23.24
CA TRP A 43 -2.22 -2.35 -23.01
C TRP A 43 -2.91 -2.54 -24.35
N ARG A 44 -3.69 -3.62 -24.45
CA ARG A 44 -4.73 -3.80 -25.46
C ARG A 44 -6.00 -4.22 -24.75
N PHE A 45 -6.79 -3.22 -24.36
CA PHE A 45 -8.03 -3.41 -23.62
C PHE A 45 -9.13 -3.99 -24.52
N PHE A 46 -10.25 -4.39 -23.92
CA PHE A 46 -11.40 -4.88 -24.69
C PHE A 46 -11.83 -3.84 -25.74
N GLU A 47 -12.21 -4.33 -26.92
CA GLU A 47 -12.66 -3.48 -28.02
C GLU A 47 -13.90 -2.66 -27.59
N PRO A 48 -13.84 -1.33 -27.63
CA PRO A 48 -14.97 -0.51 -27.26
C PRO A 48 -16.02 -0.51 -28.38
N PRO A 49 -17.28 -0.14 -28.09
CA PRO A 49 -18.28 0.09 -29.12
C PRO A 49 -17.82 1.11 -30.17
N ALA A 50 -18.45 1.11 -31.34
CA ALA A 50 -18.15 2.08 -32.39
C ALA A 50 -18.21 3.53 -31.86
N GLY A 51 -17.13 4.30 -32.10
CA GLY A 51 -16.96 5.65 -31.56
C GLY A 51 -16.31 5.73 -30.16
N GLY A 52 -15.92 4.59 -29.58
CA GLY A 52 -15.10 4.54 -28.37
C GLY A 52 -13.63 4.90 -28.64
N GLY A 53 -12.92 5.26 -27.57
CA GLY A 53 -11.53 5.68 -27.62
C GLY A 53 -10.53 4.54 -27.86
N ASN A 54 -9.27 4.91 -27.99
CA ASN A 54 -8.20 3.98 -28.31
C ASN A 54 -7.97 2.95 -27.19
N ASN A 55 -8.19 1.67 -27.48
CA ASN A 55 -7.96 0.56 -26.54
C ASN A 55 -6.53 0.03 -26.54
N GLU A 56 -5.67 0.48 -27.45
CA GLU A 56 -4.28 0.04 -27.58
C GLU A 56 -3.29 1.19 -27.38
N TYR A 57 -2.45 1.09 -26.34
CA TYR A 57 -1.49 2.12 -26.01
C TYR A 57 -0.30 1.56 -25.21
N ALA A 58 0.75 2.37 -25.12
CA ALA A 58 1.86 2.12 -24.22
C ALA A 58 2.28 3.41 -23.52
N PHE A 59 2.79 3.28 -22.29
CA PHE A 59 3.34 4.40 -21.53
C PHE A 59 4.54 3.96 -20.68
N LEU A 60 5.37 4.92 -20.30
CA LEU A 60 6.48 4.74 -19.36
C LEU A 60 6.06 5.24 -17.98
N ALA A 61 6.47 4.51 -16.94
CA ALA A 61 6.39 4.95 -15.55
C ALA A 61 7.75 4.78 -14.87
N ASN A 62 8.13 5.77 -14.06
CA ASN A 62 9.27 5.72 -13.15
C ASN A 62 8.81 6.01 -11.73
N ARG A 63 9.42 5.33 -10.76
CA ARG A 63 9.26 5.58 -9.34
C ARG A 63 10.59 5.47 -8.62
N LEU A 64 11.03 6.60 -8.09
CA LEU A 64 12.18 6.69 -7.20
C LEU A 64 11.73 6.80 -5.75
N PHE A 65 12.23 5.93 -4.88
CA PHE A 65 11.91 5.87 -3.47
C PHE A 65 13.19 5.97 -2.64
N GLY A 66 13.22 6.93 -1.72
CA GLY A 66 14.31 7.11 -0.75
C GLY A 66 13.77 7.03 0.67
N SER A 67 14.40 6.26 1.55
CA SER A 67 14.04 6.21 2.97
C SER A 67 15.23 6.14 3.91
N VAL A 68 15.01 6.64 5.12
CA VAL A 68 15.87 6.45 6.27
C VAL A 68 15.06 5.82 7.39
N GLN A 69 15.63 4.79 8.03
CA GLN A 69 15.04 4.15 9.18
C GLN A 69 16.07 4.08 10.31
N ARG A 70 15.70 4.57 11.48
CA ARG A 70 16.50 4.47 12.70
C ARG A 70 15.81 3.53 13.69
N THR A 71 16.50 2.46 14.04
CA THR A 71 16.08 1.49 15.05
C THR A 71 16.82 1.77 16.34
N ALA A 72 16.10 2.01 17.43
CA ALA A 72 16.66 2.19 18.77
C ALA A 72 15.98 1.24 19.76
N ARG A 73 16.51 1.17 20.99
CA ARG A 73 15.96 0.26 22.02
C ARG A 73 14.49 0.55 22.36
N ALA A 74 14.09 1.81 22.40
CA ALA A 74 12.75 2.23 22.82
C ALA A 74 11.82 2.58 21.66
N TYR A 75 12.36 2.97 20.50
CA TYR A 75 11.59 3.45 19.37
C TYR A 75 12.24 3.06 18.03
N ASP A 76 11.43 3.08 16.98
CA ASP A 76 11.88 3.14 15.59
C ASP A 76 11.37 4.43 14.97
N PHE A 77 12.16 5.04 14.10
CA PHE A 77 11.76 6.19 13.29
C PHE A 77 11.94 5.84 11.82
N THR A 78 10.98 6.23 10.98
CA THR A 78 11.03 6.06 9.54
C THR A 78 10.62 7.35 8.85
N ALA A 79 11.43 7.82 7.90
CA ALA A 79 11.07 8.88 6.97
C ALA A 79 11.37 8.43 5.54
N ALA A 80 10.48 8.75 4.60
CA ALA A 80 10.63 8.37 3.20
C ALA A 80 10.01 9.38 2.25
N LEU A 81 10.72 9.66 1.16
CA LEU A 81 10.26 10.44 0.02
C LEU A 81 10.07 9.54 -1.19
N GLN A 82 9.10 9.89 -2.04
CA GLN A 82 8.84 9.20 -3.29
C GLN A 82 8.68 10.22 -4.41
N TYR A 83 9.32 9.96 -5.53
CA TYR A 83 9.10 10.63 -6.81
C TYR A 83 8.46 9.64 -7.77
N VAL A 84 7.44 10.09 -8.48
CA VAL A 84 6.78 9.34 -9.54
C VAL A 84 6.73 10.22 -10.79
N GLN A 85 6.96 9.60 -11.94
CA GLN A 85 6.84 10.24 -13.23
C GLN A 85 6.23 9.27 -14.24
N PHE A 86 5.35 9.80 -15.07
CA PHE A 86 4.84 9.13 -16.25
C PHE A 86 5.32 9.84 -17.51
N GLY A 87 5.47 9.06 -18.58
CA GLY A 87 5.71 9.56 -19.93
C GLY A 87 4.73 8.91 -20.89
N GLY A 88 3.89 9.74 -21.53
CA GLY A 88 2.99 9.31 -22.59
C GLY A 88 1.76 8.54 -22.09
N LEU A 89 1.14 8.95 -20.99
CA LEU A 89 -0.18 8.41 -20.62
C LEU A 89 -1.18 8.65 -21.78
N PRO A 90 -2.07 7.69 -22.06
CA PRO A 90 -2.96 7.75 -23.21
C PRO A 90 -4.04 8.82 -23.01
N VAL A 91 -4.14 9.73 -23.99
CA VAL A 91 -5.07 10.88 -23.94
C VAL A 91 -6.47 10.54 -24.44
N ASP A 92 -6.57 9.53 -25.29
CA ASP A 92 -7.77 9.15 -26.04
C ASP A 92 -8.27 7.74 -25.70
N ALA A 93 -7.74 7.11 -24.65
CA ALA A 93 -8.14 5.78 -24.19
C ALA A 93 -9.41 5.81 -23.30
N VAL A 94 -10.47 6.42 -23.81
CA VAL A 94 -11.72 6.67 -23.09
C VAL A 94 -12.90 6.03 -23.83
N GLY A 95 -13.67 5.18 -23.15
CA GLY A 95 -14.95 4.63 -23.61
C GLY A 95 -16.10 5.02 -22.67
N PRO A 96 -17.02 4.11 -22.29
CA PRO A 96 -17.95 4.40 -21.17
C PRO A 96 -17.22 4.66 -19.83
N GLY A 97 -15.91 4.40 -19.78
CA GLY A 97 -14.97 4.80 -18.73
C GLY A 97 -13.52 4.66 -19.24
N PRO A 98 -12.51 4.88 -18.38
CA PRO A 98 -11.10 4.70 -18.74
C PRO A 98 -10.78 3.27 -19.18
N LEU A 99 -10.12 3.11 -20.33
CA LEU A 99 -9.78 1.80 -20.90
C LEU A 99 -8.43 1.31 -20.37
N GLY A 100 -8.42 0.67 -19.20
CA GLY A 100 -7.19 0.17 -18.56
C GLY A 100 -6.45 1.19 -17.69
N THR A 101 -5.34 0.79 -17.08
CA THR A 101 -4.71 1.57 -16.00
C THR A 101 -4.09 2.89 -16.45
N GLY A 102 -3.50 2.95 -17.65
CA GLY A 102 -2.92 4.19 -18.19
C GLY A 102 -3.97 5.28 -18.36
N ALA A 103 -5.14 4.90 -18.89
CA ALA A 103 -6.28 5.80 -19.02
C ALA A 103 -6.80 6.29 -17.66
N VAL A 104 -6.75 5.46 -16.61
CA VAL A 104 -7.14 5.88 -15.24
C VAL A 104 -6.16 6.94 -14.72
N TYR A 105 -4.84 6.75 -14.86
CA TYR A 105 -3.87 7.78 -14.47
C TYR A 105 -4.10 9.09 -15.24
N TYR A 106 -4.33 9.02 -16.56
CA TYR A 106 -4.62 10.21 -17.35
C TYR A 106 -5.90 10.92 -16.90
N ALA A 107 -6.98 10.17 -16.65
CA ALA A 107 -8.25 10.72 -16.20
C ALA A 107 -8.14 11.46 -14.86
N HIS A 108 -7.24 11.05 -13.99
CA HIS A 108 -7.00 11.70 -12.69
C HIS A 108 -5.99 12.85 -12.75
N ALA A 109 -4.98 12.77 -13.60
CA ALA A 109 -3.95 13.80 -13.73
C ALA A 109 -4.32 14.93 -14.71
N GLY A 110 -5.16 14.63 -15.71
CA GLY A 110 -5.52 15.56 -16.80
C GLY A 110 -4.39 15.86 -17.78
N ARG A 111 -3.25 15.14 -17.70
CA ARG A 111 -2.05 15.35 -18.52
C ARG A 111 -1.30 14.04 -18.77
N SER A 112 -0.60 13.96 -19.90
CA SER A 112 0.11 12.74 -20.33
C SER A 112 1.47 12.53 -19.64
N ASP A 113 2.01 13.57 -19.00
CA ASP A 113 3.31 13.65 -18.33
C ASP A 113 3.16 13.87 -16.81
N SER A 114 2.20 13.18 -16.19
CA SER A 114 1.93 13.28 -14.76
C SER A 114 3.16 12.93 -13.91
N HIS A 115 3.46 13.75 -12.91
CA HIS A 115 4.59 13.53 -12.00
C HIS A 115 4.35 14.17 -10.64
N GLN A 116 4.98 13.63 -9.59
CA GLN A 116 4.91 14.18 -8.23
C GLN A 116 6.10 13.77 -7.37
N VAL A 117 6.56 14.67 -6.48
CA VAL A 117 7.41 14.36 -5.33
C VAL A 117 6.60 14.51 -4.04
N TYR A 118 6.65 13.52 -3.15
CA TYR A 118 5.83 13.55 -1.93
C TYR A 118 6.44 12.76 -0.77
N LEU A 119 6.03 13.15 0.44
CA LEU A 119 6.35 12.45 1.68
C LEU A 119 5.54 11.16 1.76
N ARG A 120 6.20 10.03 1.51
CA ARG A 120 5.60 8.70 1.53
C ARG A 120 5.37 8.21 2.95
N TYR A 121 6.36 8.35 3.82
CA TYR A 121 6.30 7.94 5.24
C TYR A 121 7.00 8.95 6.14
N ALA A 122 6.47 9.13 7.35
CA ALA A 122 7.07 9.88 8.44
C ALA A 122 6.39 9.42 9.73
N ASN A 123 6.98 8.46 10.43
CA ASN A 123 6.36 7.86 11.61
C ASN A 123 7.38 7.44 12.66
N VAL A 124 6.88 7.31 13.89
CA VAL A 124 7.61 6.75 15.03
C VAL A 124 6.85 5.55 15.56
N ARG A 125 7.54 4.45 15.82
CA ARG A 125 7.02 3.26 16.50
C ARG A 125 7.67 3.09 17.86
N LEU A 126 6.88 3.19 18.92
CA LEU A 126 7.29 3.06 20.31
C LEU A 126 7.13 1.59 20.74
N LYS A 127 8.19 0.96 21.27
CA LYS A 127 8.26 -0.50 21.47
C LYS A 127 8.10 -0.99 22.91
N ARG A 128 8.17 -0.07 23.88
CA ARG A 128 8.37 -0.41 25.31
C ARG A 128 7.55 0.43 26.28
N LEU A 129 6.55 1.17 25.79
CA LEU A 129 5.64 1.91 26.68
C LEU A 129 4.76 0.97 27.50
N VAL A 130 4.31 -0.12 26.88
CA VAL A 130 3.47 -1.15 27.50
C VAL A 130 4.06 -2.52 27.12
N PRO A 131 4.11 -3.51 28.03
CA PRO A 131 4.60 -4.85 27.71
C PRO A 131 3.92 -5.44 26.48
N ARG A 132 4.73 -6.04 25.58
CA ARG A 132 4.28 -6.73 24.35
C ARG A 132 3.42 -5.87 23.42
N THR A 133 3.52 -4.55 23.53
CA THR A 133 2.69 -3.62 22.78
C THR A 133 3.55 -2.58 22.09
N THR A 134 3.28 -2.35 20.81
CA THR A 134 3.92 -1.30 20.02
C THR A 134 2.88 -0.28 19.58
N ILE A 135 3.21 1.01 19.69
CA ILE A 135 2.35 2.11 19.24
C ILE A 135 3.08 2.84 18.13
N GLN A 136 2.48 2.93 16.95
CA GLN A 136 3.02 3.63 15.80
C GLN A 136 2.16 4.85 15.48
N ILE A 137 2.79 6.01 15.30
CA ILE A 137 2.13 7.30 15.10
C ILE A 137 2.77 8.02 13.92
N GLY A 138 1.96 8.68 13.09
CA GLY A 138 2.39 9.50 11.96
C GLY A 138 1.89 8.94 10.63
N ARG A 139 2.66 9.17 9.56
CA ARG A 139 2.40 8.65 8.22
C ARG A 139 3.09 7.30 8.01
N MET A 140 2.31 6.24 7.84
CA MET A 140 2.83 4.86 7.81
C MET A 140 2.20 4.02 6.71
N PRO A 141 2.86 2.92 6.30
CA PRO A 141 2.23 1.90 5.49
C PRO A 141 1.19 1.11 6.29
N TYR A 142 0.12 0.68 5.62
CA TYR A 142 -0.83 -0.27 6.21
C TYR A 142 -1.43 -1.17 5.14
N ALA A 143 -1.48 -2.47 5.45
CA ALA A 143 -2.17 -3.48 4.65
C ALA A 143 -2.99 -4.37 5.59
N SER A 144 -4.32 -4.31 5.47
CA SER A 144 -5.23 -5.16 6.23
C SER A 144 -4.97 -6.62 5.90
N GLY A 145 -4.99 -7.51 6.90
CA GLY A 145 -4.68 -8.93 6.69
C GLY A 145 -3.17 -9.19 6.60
N GLY A 146 -2.33 -8.25 7.06
CA GLY A 146 -0.86 -8.39 7.19
C GLY A 146 -0.35 -8.25 8.64
N GLU A 147 -1.24 -8.13 9.63
CA GLU A 147 -0.95 -7.70 10.99
C GLU A 147 -0.05 -8.66 11.82
N ALA A 148 -0.26 -9.97 11.74
CA ALA A 148 0.45 -10.96 12.57
C ALA A 148 1.13 -12.06 11.74
N ALA A 149 2.41 -12.32 11.99
CA ALA A 149 3.12 -13.43 11.35
C ALA A 149 2.52 -14.78 11.79
N SER A 150 2.31 -15.70 10.86
CA SER A 150 1.80 -17.04 11.17
C SER A 150 2.87 -17.97 11.77
N GLY A 151 4.15 -17.61 11.60
CA GLY A 151 5.28 -18.49 11.91
C GLY A 151 5.50 -19.59 10.86
N ASN A 152 4.69 -19.62 9.80
CA ASN A 152 4.78 -20.56 8.69
C ASN A 152 4.95 -19.78 7.37
N PRO A 153 6.12 -19.86 6.71
CA PRO A 153 6.39 -19.13 5.48
C PRO A 153 5.38 -19.37 4.36
N LYS A 154 4.78 -20.57 4.29
CA LYS A 154 3.76 -20.89 3.27
C LYS A 154 2.45 -20.15 3.53
N ILE A 155 2.00 -20.09 4.79
CA ILE A 155 0.81 -19.34 5.17
C ILE A 155 1.05 -17.84 4.95
N ASP A 156 2.21 -17.34 5.35
CA ASP A 156 2.58 -15.93 5.17
C ASP A 156 2.64 -15.54 3.68
N ALA A 157 3.11 -16.45 2.80
CA ALA A 157 3.11 -16.24 1.35
C ALA A 157 1.68 -16.13 0.78
N VAL A 158 0.80 -17.08 1.12
CA VAL A 158 -0.61 -17.06 0.69
C VAL A 158 -1.31 -15.79 1.20
N ARG A 159 -1.06 -15.44 2.46
CA ARG A 159 -1.62 -14.23 3.09
C ARG A 159 -1.16 -12.98 2.35
N THR A 160 0.13 -12.86 2.05
CA THR A 160 0.68 -11.71 1.32
C THR A 160 0.12 -11.58 -0.10
N GLN A 161 -0.03 -12.69 -0.81
CA GLN A 161 -0.47 -12.69 -2.22
C GLN A 161 -1.98 -12.54 -2.37
N HIS A 162 -2.75 -13.11 -1.45
CA HIS A 162 -4.18 -13.25 -1.63
C HIS A 162 -5.01 -12.50 -0.61
N VAL A 163 -4.57 -12.30 0.62
CA VAL A 163 -5.41 -11.76 1.71
C VAL A 163 -5.06 -10.31 2.05
N ALA A 164 -3.76 -10.03 2.13
CA ALA A 164 -3.24 -8.72 2.49
C ALA A 164 -3.72 -7.65 1.50
N ALA A 165 -3.99 -6.46 2.01
CA ALA A 165 -4.44 -5.30 1.24
C ALA A 165 -5.77 -5.47 0.47
N ARG A 166 -6.56 -6.52 0.73
CA ARG A 166 -7.87 -6.73 0.06
C ARG A 166 -8.88 -5.61 0.32
N LEU A 167 -8.96 -5.13 1.56
CA LEU A 167 -9.94 -4.12 1.96
C LEU A 167 -9.29 -2.76 2.19
N ILE A 168 -8.16 -2.74 2.90
CA ILE A 168 -7.41 -1.53 3.20
C ILE A 168 -5.96 -1.78 2.84
N GLY A 169 -5.39 -0.97 1.97
CA GLY A 169 -4.04 -1.16 1.49
C GLY A 169 -3.50 0.07 0.80
N GLU A 170 -2.20 0.05 0.59
CA GLU A 170 -1.43 1.16 0.02
C GLU A 170 -1.54 1.30 -1.50
N PHE A 171 -2.37 0.47 -2.15
CA PHE A 171 -2.40 0.37 -3.61
C PHE A 171 -1.01 0.03 -4.16
N GLY A 172 -0.36 -0.99 -3.58
CA GLY A 172 1.03 -1.35 -3.90
C GLY A 172 1.30 -1.65 -5.38
N TRP A 173 0.27 -2.02 -6.13
CA TRP A 173 0.28 -2.26 -7.57
C TRP A 173 0.18 -0.99 -8.43
N SER A 174 -0.30 0.11 -7.85
CA SER A 174 -0.30 1.42 -8.50
C SER A 174 1.06 2.10 -8.36
N ILE A 175 1.35 3.06 -9.25
CA ILE A 175 2.63 3.78 -9.23
C ILE A 175 2.63 4.81 -8.10
N TYR A 176 1.60 5.66 -8.01
CA TYR A 176 1.49 6.68 -6.96
C TYR A 176 1.29 6.11 -5.56
N GLN A 177 0.60 4.99 -5.39
CA GLN A 177 0.34 4.41 -4.06
C GLN A 177 -0.33 5.41 -3.09
N ARG A 178 -0.54 4.98 -1.84
CA ARG A 178 -0.98 5.84 -0.74
C ARG A 178 -0.42 5.40 0.59
N ALA A 179 -0.46 6.31 1.56
CA ALA A 179 -0.11 6.09 2.96
C ALA A 179 -1.32 6.32 3.87
N TYR A 180 -1.10 6.14 5.17
CA TYR A 180 -2.08 6.42 6.20
C TYR A 180 -1.48 7.30 7.29
N ASP A 181 -2.13 8.41 7.57
CA ASP A 181 -1.83 9.32 8.66
C ASP A 181 -2.68 8.94 9.88
N GLY A 182 -2.05 8.63 11.01
CA GLY A 182 -2.78 8.37 12.25
C GLY A 182 -2.02 7.52 13.26
N VAL A 183 -2.72 6.60 13.90
CA VAL A 183 -2.18 5.74 14.97
C VAL A 183 -2.52 4.27 14.72
N ARG A 184 -1.56 3.42 15.04
CA ARG A 184 -1.68 1.96 15.07
C ARG A 184 -1.13 1.43 16.38
N ILE A 185 -1.81 0.45 16.95
CA ILE A 185 -1.40 -0.26 18.15
C ILE A 185 -1.39 -1.74 17.81
N ASP A 186 -0.26 -2.41 18.07
CA ASP A 186 -0.13 -3.85 17.92
C ASP A 186 0.23 -4.45 19.28
N THR A 187 -0.42 -5.55 19.65
CA THR A 187 -0.11 -6.29 20.87
C THR A 187 -0.10 -7.79 20.62
N ALA A 188 0.79 -8.52 21.30
CA ALA A 188 0.95 -9.96 21.10
C ALA A 188 0.98 -10.75 22.43
N PRO A 189 -0.14 -10.88 23.15
CA PRO A 189 -0.20 -11.66 24.38
C PRO A 189 -0.31 -13.17 24.10
N GLY A 190 0.75 -13.92 24.41
CA GLY A 190 0.74 -15.38 24.33
C GLY A 190 0.54 -15.87 22.89
N ARG A 191 -0.55 -16.61 22.63
CA ARG A 191 -0.89 -17.14 21.30
C ARG A 191 -1.64 -16.16 20.40
N TRP A 192 -1.97 -14.96 20.90
CA TRP A 192 -2.77 -13.99 20.18
C TRP A 192 -1.91 -12.83 19.68
N SER A 193 -2.32 -12.27 18.55
CA SER A 193 -1.87 -10.97 18.09
C SER A 193 -3.08 -10.12 17.74
N ALA A 194 -3.13 -8.88 18.22
CA ALA A 194 -4.20 -7.97 17.95
C ALA A 194 -3.64 -6.63 17.49
N THR A 195 -4.33 -6.02 16.53
CA THR A 195 -4.00 -4.72 15.98
C THR A 195 -5.24 -3.85 16.01
N GLY A 196 -5.09 -2.62 16.47
CA GLY A 196 -6.10 -1.56 16.36
C GLY A 196 -5.51 -0.35 15.66
N PHE A 197 -6.32 0.37 14.90
CA PHE A 197 -5.87 1.57 14.20
C PHE A 197 -6.99 2.59 13.98
N ALA A 198 -6.57 3.84 13.80
CA ALA A 198 -7.40 4.94 13.34
C ALA A 198 -6.58 5.81 12.39
N PHE A 199 -7.05 5.97 11.16
CA PHE A 199 -6.31 6.61 10.08
C PHE A 199 -7.16 7.60 9.28
N HIS A 200 -6.47 8.59 8.73
CA HIS A 200 -6.83 9.30 7.51
C HIS A 200 -5.92 8.80 6.37
N PRO A 201 -6.45 8.34 5.24
CA PRO A 201 -5.62 7.99 4.10
C PRO A 201 -5.04 9.25 3.45
N THR A 202 -3.95 9.08 2.69
CA THR A 202 -3.49 10.11 1.75
C THR A 202 -4.12 9.91 0.37
N GLN A 203 -4.24 11.01 -0.38
CA GLN A 203 -4.41 11.00 -1.82
C GLN A 203 -3.26 10.23 -2.48
N GLY A 204 -3.52 9.79 -3.70
CA GLY A 204 -2.70 8.91 -4.51
C GLY A 204 -3.41 7.59 -4.79
N GLY A 205 -2.70 6.70 -5.46
CA GLY A 205 -3.28 5.56 -6.16
C GLY A 205 -3.19 5.84 -7.65
N PHE A 206 -3.92 6.83 -8.15
CA PHE A 206 -3.91 7.16 -9.58
C PHE A 206 -3.70 8.65 -9.91
N GLU A 207 -3.73 9.51 -8.90
CA GLU A 207 -3.60 10.95 -9.02
C GLU A 207 -2.23 11.46 -8.55
N ASP A 208 -1.75 12.54 -9.18
CA ASP A 208 -0.51 13.24 -8.83
C ASP A 208 -0.62 14.13 -7.59
N ALA A 209 -1.81 14.30 -7.02
CA ALA A 209 -1.99 14.85 -5.67
C ALA A 209 -1.49 13.91 -4.53
N ALA A 210 -0.71 12.88 -4.89
CA ALA A 210 -0.20 11.86 -3.97
C ALA A 210 0.46 12.44 -2.72
N GLY A 211 0.14 11.87 -1.56
CA GLY A 211 0.71 12.28 -0.27
C GLY A 211 -0.02 13.42 0.43
N LEU A 212 -1.05 14.04 -0.16
CA LEU A 212 -1.93 14.94 0.58
C LEU A 212 -2.87 14.14 1.48
N MET A 213 -2.99 14.48 2.77
CA MET A 213 -3.93 13.81 3.67
C MET A 213 -5.37 14.06 3.23
N MET A 214 -6.26 13.08 3.38
CA MET A 214 -7.70 13.19 3.11
C MET A 214 -8.48 13.35 4.43
N PRO A 215 -8.64 14.58 4.98
CA PRO A 215 -9.24 14.78 6.30
C PRO A 215 -10.72 14.37 6.36
N GLY A 216 -11.44 14.44 5.24
CA GLY A 216 -12.84 14.02 5.16
C GLY A 216 -13.04 12.49 5.12
N VAL A 217 -11.96 11.70 5.05
CA VAL A 217 -12.04 10.24 5.06
C VAL A 217 -11.36 9.69 6.30
N SER A 218 -12.10 8.89 7.08
CA SER A 218 -11.58 8.23 8.27
C SER A 218 -11.83 6.73 8.19
N VAL A 219 -10.81 5.96 8.58
CA VAL A 219 -10.89 4.51 8.69
C VAL A 219 -10.43 4.10 10.08
N VAL A 220 -11.32 3.44 10.82
CA VAL A 220 -11.03 2.92 12.16
C VAL A 220 -11.28 1.42 12.14
N GLY A 221 -10.44 0.65 12.82
CA GLY A 221 -10.73 -0.76 12.98
C GLY A 221 -9.62 -1.55 13.64
N GLY A 222 -9.68 -2.84 13.45
CA GLY A 222 -8.71 -3.75 14.01
C GLY A 222 -8.91 -5.19 13.60
N ALA A 223 -7.92 -6.00 13.96
CA ALA A 223 -7.92 -7.43 13.72
C ALA A 223 -7.34 -8.17 14.93
N ALA A 224 -7.84 -9.37 15.19
CA ALA A 224 -7.29 -10.29 16.18
C ALA A 224 -7.02 -11.64 15.51
N THR A 225 -5.82 -12.17 15.74
CA THR A 225 -5.31 -13.36 15.10
C THR A 225 -4.88 -14.37 16.16
N ILE A 226 -5.31 -15.61 16.00
CA ILE A 226 -4.76 -16.77 16.72
C ILE A 226 -3.56 -17.25 15.90
N ASN A 227 -2.36 -17.10 16.46
CA ASN A 227 -1.17 -17.62 15.83
C ASN A 227 -1.14 -19.13 15.99
N SER A 228 -0.82 -19.84 14.91
CA SER A 228 -0.81 -21.30 14.81
C SER A 228 -0.13 -21.91 16.03
N ALA A 229 -0.89 -22.61 16.87
CA ALA A 229 -0.31 -23.39 17.96
C ALA A 229 0.50 -24.57 17.38
N ALA A 230 1.46 -25.10 18.13
CA ALA A 230 2.29 -26.24 17.71
C ALA A 230 1.47 -27.46 17.22
N ALA A 231 0.22 -27.61 17.68
CA ALA A 231 -0.68 -28.70 17.27
C ALA A 231 -1.38 -28.49 15.92
N ALA A 232 -1.49 -27.26 15.40
CA ALA A 232 -2.14 -26.95 14.12
C ALA A 232 -1.33 -25.93 13.30
N PRO A 233 -0.07 -26.25 12.92
CA PRO A 233 0.85 -25.31 12.27
C PRO A 233 0.44 -24.89 10.85
N ALA A 234 -0.62 -25.50 10.30
CA ALA A 234 -1.16 -25.23 8.98
C ALA A 234 -2.40 -24.31 8.99
N ILE A 235 -2.87 -23.87 10.17
CA ILE A 235 -4.08 -23.07 10.32
C ILE A 235 -3.78 -21.80 11.10
N GLN A 236 -4.19 -20.66 10.56
CA GLN A 236 -4.24 -19.39 11.26
C GLN A 236 -5.66 -18.83 11.12
N SER A 237 -6.23 -18.34 12.22
CA SER A 237 -7.57 -17.75 12.23
C SER A 237 -7.47 -16.27 12.58
N GLN A 238 -8.16 -15.42 11.80
CA GLN A 238 -8.21 -13.98 12.02
C GLN A 238 -9.66 -13.50 11.95
N VAL A 239 -10.04 -12.65 12.90
CA VAL A 239 -11.27 -11.85 12.85
C VAL A 239 -10.88 -10.38 12.72
N PHE A 240 -11.65 -9.61 11.95
CA PHE A 240 -11.40 -8.19 11.75
C PHE A 240 -12.71 -7.41 11.65
N ALA A 241 -12.65 -6.12 11.99
CA ALA A 241 -13.76 -5.19 11.83
C ALA A 241 -13.24 -3.80 11.46
N TYR A 242 -13.88 -3.18 10.47
CA TYR A 242 -13.51 -1.85 9.98
C TYR A 242 -14.75 -0.96 9.90
N ARG A 243 -14.56 0.32 10.19
CA ARG A 243 -15.54 1.38 9.98
C ARG A 243 -14.94 2.44 9.07
N TYR A 244 -15.55 2.60 7.91
CA TYR A 244 -15.24 3.66 6.95
C TYR A 244 -16.23 4.81 7.14
N ARG A 245 -15.73 6.04 7.17
CA ARG A 245 -16.54 7.25 7.17
C ARG A 245 -15.97 8.22 6.15
N ASP A 246 -16.84 8.70 5.25
CA ASP A 246 -16.51 9.72 4.26
C ASP A 246 -17.50 10.88 4.40
N THR A 247 -16.97 12.05 4.74
CA THR A 247 -17.73 13.29 4.88
C THR A 247 -17.45 14.27 3.74
N ARG A 248 -16.64 13.88 2.75
CA ARG A 248 -16.37 14.73 1.59
C ARG A 248 -17.64 14.91 0.77
N ALA A 249 -17.76 16.07 0.14
CA ALA A 249 -18.72 16.24 -0.92
C ALA A 249 -18.11 15.63 -2.18
N VAL A 250 -18.58 14.44 -2.57
CA VAL A 250 -18.13 13.75 -3.79
C VAL A 250 -19.24 13.79 -4.85
N THR A 251 -18.90 13.77 -6.14
CA THR A 251 -19.84 13.71 -7.27
C THR A 251 -20.14 12.27 -7.69
N GLN A 252 -19.27 11.35 -7.29
CA GLN A 252 -19.46 9.93 -7.48
C GLN A 252 -19.24 9.21 -6.15
N ARG A 253 -20.28 8.50 -5.73
CA ARG A 253 -20.25 7.64 -4.56
C ARG A 253 -20.37 6.20 -5.08
N PRO A 254 -19.25 5.49 -5.26
CA PRO A 254 -19.27 4.08 -5.63
C PRO A 254 -19.64 3.26 -4.39
N ASP A 255 -20.84 3.49 -3.85
CA ASP A 255 -21.45 2.62 -2.87
C ASP A 255 -22.79 2.11 -3.41
N ASN A 256 -23.25 0.99 -2.88
CA ASN A 256 -24.53 0.41 -3.27
C ASN A 256 -25.72 1.16 -2.63
N SER A 257 -25.53 2.41 -2.17
CA SER A 257 -26.57 3.18 -1.47
C SER A 257 -27.50 3.93 -2.42
N GLY A 258 -27.14 4.06 -3.71
CA GLY A 258 -27.95 4.75 -4.72
C GLY A 258 -28.09 6.26 -4.48
N ARG A 259 -27.26 6.85 -3.61
CA ARG A 259 -27.32 8.29 -3.28
C ARG A 259 -26.57 9.10 -4.34
N SER A 260 -27.26 10.08 -4.92
CA SER A 260 -26.65 11.11 -5.76
C SER A 260 -25.71 12.00 -4.94
N ALA A 261 -24.72 12.56 -5.61
CA ALA A 261 -23.58 13.18 -4.96
C ALA A 261 -23.33 14.55 -5.61
N THR A 262 -23.08 15.59 -4.80
CA THR A 262 -23.40 16.99 -5.14
C THR A 262 -22.23 17.91 -5.47
N ALA A 263 -20.96 17.50 -5.29
CA ALA A 263 -19.77 18.30 -5.65
C ALA A 263 -18.50 17.42 -5.73
N ALA A 264 -17.46 17.79 -6.48
CA ALA A 264 -16.27 16.94 -6.68
C ALA A 264 -15.07 17.46 -5.87
N ASP A 265 -14.71 16.80 -4.77
CA ASP A 265 -13.48 17.10 -4.03
C ASP A 265 -12.29 16.32 -4.61
N VAL A 266 -11.74 16.80 -5.72
CA VAL A 266 -10.36 16.53 -6.13
C VAL A 266 -9.58 17.81 -5.78
N GLY A 267 -8.70 17.74 -4.78
CA GLY A 267 -7.80 18.85 -4.52
C GLY A 267 -6.78 18.91 -5.64
N ILE A 268 -6.93 19.88 -6.54
CA ILE A 268 -5.92 20.25 -7.54
C ILE A 268 -4.80 21.03 -6.84
#